data_AF-A0A0C3AR42-F1
#
_entry.id   AF-A0A0C3AR42-F1
#
_cell.length_a   1.000
_cell.length_b   1.000
_cell.length_c   1.000
_cell.angle_alpha   90.00
_cell.angle_beta   90.00
_cell.angle_gamma   90.00
#
_symmetry.space_group_name_H-M   'P 1'
#
loop_
_entity.id
_entity.type
_entity.pdbx_description
1 polymer ?
#
loop_
_entity_poly.entity_id
_entity_poly.type
_entity_poly.pdbx_seq_one_letter_code
_entity_poly.pdbx_strand_id
1 'polypeptide(L)'
;MGPGEGEDAAPSNIFAPFMNPTCGLLMAWQYTGTNQKSAAELDWLAKIQMDPLYNAEDLQGFTHTHEMKLLDKFLQKKDNLFHEEHGWKCSSVSFHLPKEKACFRTEADAPSITVDGIYHRDLTDVIKSAFEDSEHSFHMTPFIQHWKINEHHTVDVFSESFASPEMIDAYKEVNALPQEPGDELERVVAGLMVWLDSTHLASFGDALMWPFYLFFANQSKYTWCKPSAQACHHVAYIPTTSCR
;
A
#
# COMPACT_ATOMS: atom_id res chain seq x y z
N MET A 1 73.85 -9.81 31.81
CA MET A 1 72.82 -8.81 31.43
C MET A 1 71.72 -9.59 30.74
N GLY A 2 70.54 -9.56 31.35
CA GLY A 2 69.50 -10.59 31.24
C GLY A 2 68.77 -10.63 29.88
N PRO A 3 67.98 -11.70 29.67
CA PRO A 3 67.20 -11.93 28.46
C PRO A 3 66.01 -10.96 28.44
N GLY A 4 65.82 -10.25 27.32
CA GLY A 4 64.60 -9.50 27.07
C GLY A 4 63.55 -10.44 26.52
N GLU A 5 62.58 -10.74 27.37
CA GLU A 5 61.45 -11.64 27.17
C GLU A 5 60.59 -11.23 25.96
N GLY A 6 59.98 -12.25 25.33
CA GLY A 6 59.02 -12.05 24.26
C GLY A 6 57.79 -11.31 24.77
N GLU A 7 57.34 -10.35 23.97
CA GLU A 7 56.00 -9.81 24.07
C GLU A 7 55.35 -9.95 22.68
N ASP A 8 55.03 -11.19 22.33
CA ASP A 8 53.92 -11.46 21.43
C ASP A 8 52.66 -10.96 22.15
N ALA A 9 52.36 -9.68 21.96
CA ALA A 9 51.10 -9.11 22.42
C ALA A 9 49.97 -9.86 21.71
N ALA A 10 49.37 -10.83 22.40
CA ALA A 10 48.12 -11.45 22.02
C ALA A 10 47.13 -10.34 21.62
N PRO A 11 46.31 -10.53 20.58
CA PRO A 11 45.36 -9.49 20.16
C PRO A 11 44.49 -9.15 21.36
N SER A 12 44.69 -7.94 21.91
CA SER A 12 44.01 -7.44 23.08
C SER A 12 42.54 -7.25 22.73
N ASN A 13 41.78 -8.28 23.08
CA ASN A 13 40.35 -8.44 22.85
C ASN A 13 39.98 -8.54 21.35
N ILE A 14 39.76 -9.76 20.86
CA ILE A 14 39.28 -10.08 19.49
C ILE A 14 38.01 -9.29 19.12
N PHE A 15 37.28 -8.79 20.12
CA PHE A 15 36.04 -8.06 19.95
C PHE A 15 36.16 -6.55 20.18
N ALA A 16 37.36 -5.99 20.41
CA ALA A 16 37.55 -4.53 20.37
C ALA A 16 37.14 -4.02 18.98
N PRO A 17 36.30 -2.98 18.86
CA PRO A 17 35.98 -1.92 19.85
C PRO A 17 34.71 -2.16 20.70
N PHE A 18 34.12 -3.35 20.67
CA PHE A 18 32.83 -3.64 21.33
C PHE A 18 33.00 -4.08 22.79
N MET A 19 31.97 -3.82 23.60
CA MET A 19 31.99 -4.09 25.05
C MET A 19 32.16 -5.57 25.40
N ASN A 20 31.60 -6.45 24.58
CA ASN A 20 31.68 -7.90 24.75
C ASN A 20 31.38 -8.60 23.40
N PRO A 21 31.59 -9.94 23.31
CA PRO A 21 31.37 -10.69 22.07
C PRO A 21 29.93 -10.58 21.53
N THR A 22 28.92 -10.56 22.40
CA THR A 22 27.50 -10.44 22.01
C THR A 22 27.23 -9.13 21.29
N CYS A 23 27.74 -8.01 21.84
CA CYS A 23 27.66 -6.71 21.17
C CYS A 23 28.37 -6.72 19.81
N GLY A 24 29.54 -7.37 19.73
CA GLY A 24 30.27 -7.52 18.47
C GLY A 24 29.49 -8.30 17.40
N LEU A 25 28.80 -9.38 17.79
CA LEU A 25 27.95 -10.16 16.88
C LEU A 25 26.72 -9.39 16.39
N LEU A 26 26.05 -8.64 17.27
CA LEU A 26 24.92 -7.78 16.91
C LEU A 26 25.36 -6.67 15.94
N MET A 27 26.50 -6.04 16.20
CA MET A 27 27.06 -5.02 15.30
C MET A 27 27.53 -5.62 13.98
N ALA A 28 28.12 -6.81 13.98
CA ALA A 28 28.47 -7.51 12.75
C ALA A 28 27.22 -7.79 11.90
N TRP A 29 26.12 -8.25 12.52
CA TRP A 29 24.83 -8.42 11.84
C TRP A 29 24.27 -7.10 11.29
N GLN A 30 24.34 -6.02 12.06
CA GLN A 30 23.91 -4.69 11.64
C GLN A 30 24.62 -4.23 10.37
N TYR A 31 25.90 -4.55 10.22
CA TYR A 31 26.70 -4.22 9.05
C TYR A 31 26.56 -5.22 7.88
N THR A 32 25.79 -6.29 8.03
CA THR A 32 25.50 -7.20 6.90
C THR A 32 24.36 -6.67 6.02
N GLY A 33 24.46 -6.88 4.71
CA GLY A 33 23.34 -6.73 3.77
C GLY A 33 23.03 -5.28 3.34
N THR A 34 21.73 -4.96 3.23
CA THR A 34 21.20 -3.69 2.72
C THR A 34 21.18 -2.59 3.78
N ASN A 35 21.18 -1.32 3.35
CA ASN A 35 21.08 -0.13 4.22
C ASN A 35 19.69 0.06 4.90
N GLN A 36 18.90 -1.00 5.02
CA GLN A 36 17.53 -0.94 5.56
C GLN A 36 17.45 -1.20 7.07
N LYS A 37 18.54 -1.58 7.75
CA LYS A 37 18.54 -1.82 9.20
C LYS A 37 18.75 -0.51 9.96
N SER A 38 17.82 -0.12 10.82
CA SER A 38 17.99 1.06 11.66
C SER A 38 18.66 0.73 13.01
N ALA A 39 19.34 1.71 13.61
CA ALA A 39 19.89 1.57 14.96
C ALA A 39 18.79 1.30 16.01
N ALA A 40 17.61 1.91 15.83
CA ALA A 40 16.46 1.72 16.72
C ALA A 40 15.91 0.28 16.67
N GLU A 41 15.87 -0.35 15.49
CA GLU A 41 15.46 -1.75 15.35
C GLU A 41 16.49 -2.71 15.98
N LEU A 42 17.79 -2.40 15.89
CA LEU A 42 18.83 -3.19 16.55
C LEU A 42 18.69 -3.13 18.08
N ASP A 43 18.46 -1.93 18.63
CA ASP A 43 18.19 -1.74 20.06
C ASP A 43 16.93 -2.49 20.50
N TRP A 44 15.91 -2.53 19.66
CA TRP A 44 14.69 -3.31 19.91
C TRP A 44 14.96 -4.82 19.90
N LEU A 45 15.74 -5.32 18.93
CA LEU A 45 16.17 -6.73 18.89
C LEU A 45 16.96 -7.12 20.15
N ALA A 46 17.84 -6.24 20.63
CA ALA A 46 18.57 -6.46 21.88
C ALA A 46 17.63 -6.54 23.10
N LYS A 47 16.52 -5.78 23.11
CA LYS A 47 15.51 -5.84 24.18
C LYS A 47 14.72 -7.15 24.15
N ILE A 48 14.42 -7.70 22.97
CA ILE A 48 13.71 -9.00 22.84
C ILE A 48 14.49 -10.10 23.57
N GLN A 49 15.82 -10.09 23.48
CA GLN A 49 16.67 -11.07 24.15
C GLN A 49 16.63 -10.97 25.69
N MET A 50 16.10 -9.86 26.23
CA MET A 50 15.90 -9.66 27.66
C MET A 50 14.46 -9.97 28.11
N ASP A 51 13.56 -10.31 27.18
CA ASP A 51 12.17 -10.60 27.50
C ASP A 51 12.07 -11.90 28.35
N PRO A 52 11.27 -11.94 29.43
CA PRO A 52 11.11 -13.13 30.26
C PRO A 52 10.62 -14.39 29.51
N LEU A 53 9.97 -14.20 28.36
CA LEU A 53 9.49 -15.28 27.49
C LEU A 53 10.53 -15.71 26.45
N TYR A 54 11.67 -15.01 26.35
CA TYR A 54 12.71 -15.35 25.39
C TYR A 54 13.49 -16.59 25.86
N ASN A 55 13.53 -17.60 25.01
CA ASN A 55 14.37 -18.78 25.18
C ASN A 55 15.25 -18.98 23.94
N ALA A 56 16.56 -19.03 24.14
CA ALA A 56 17.51 -19.20 23.04
C ALA A 56 17.41 -20.59 22.37
N GLU A 57 16.94 -21.62 23.09
CA GLU A 57 16.76 -22.97 22.54
C GLU A 57 15.61 -23.03 21.53
N ASP A 58 14.59 -22.18 21.69
CA ASP A 58 13.43 -22.12 20.78
C ASP A 58 13.81 -21.57 19.40
N LEU A 59 14.97 -20.91 19.29
CA LEU A 59 15.52 -20.46 18.00
C LEU A 59 16.08 -21.62 17.17
N GLN A 60 16.22 -22.82 17.73
CA GLN A 60 16.72 -23.99 17.01
C GLN A 60 15.67 -24.47 15.99
N GLY A 61 15.85 -24.07 14.73
CA GLY A 61 14.90 -24.33 13.65
C GLY A 61 14.02 -23.13 13.28
N PHE A 62 14.18 -22.01 13.99
CA PHE A 62 13.57 -20.75 13.59
C PHE A 62 14.05 -20.37 12.19
N THR A 63 13.09 -20.20 11.29
CA THR A 63 13.31 -19.56 10.00
C THR A 63 12.13 -18.64 9.75
N HIS A 64 12.39 -17.45 9.22
CA HIS A 64 11.34 -16.49 8.88
C HIS A 64 10.21 -17.15 8.09
N THR A 65 10.56 -17.96 7.09
CA THR A 65 9.59 -18.69 6.24
C THR A 65 8.73 -19.70 7.00
N HIS A 66 9.25 -20.35 8.05
CA HIS A 66 8.48 -21.32 8.83
C HIS A 66 7.46 -20.63 9.72
N GLU A 67 7.88 -19.64 10.50
CA GLU A 67 6.98 -18.87 11.38
C GLU A 67 5.91 -18.14 10.58
N MET A 68 6.29 -17.61 9.41
CA MET A 68 5.34 -17.00 8.48
C MET A 68 4.25 -17.98 8.03
N LYS A 69 4.59 -19.24 7.72
CA LYS A 69 3.59 -20.27 7.38
C LYS A 69 2.66 -20.61 8.54
N LEU A 70 3.16 -20.59 9.77
CA LEU A 70 2.34 -20.80 10.95
C LEU A 70 1.35 -19.64 11.16
N LEU A 71 1.82 -18.41 10.98
CA LEU A 71 1.00 -17.21 11.02
C LEU A 71 -0.08 -17.23 9.93
N ASP A 72 0.28 -17.54 8.68
CA ASP A 72 -0.67 -17.67 7.57
C ASP A 72 -1.76 -18.72 7.89
N LYS A 73 -1.38 -19.88 8.43
CA LYS A 73 -2.31 -20.94 8.83
C LYS A 73 -3.22 -20.52 9.99
N PHE A 74 -2.74 -19.65 10.88
CA PHE A 74 -3.52 -19.09 11.97
C PHE A 74 -4.51 -18.04 11.46
N LEU A 75 -4.07 -17.14 10.58
CA LEU A 75 -4.89 -16.11 9.94
C LEU A 75 -5.98 -16.72 9.05
N GLN A 76 -5.73 -17.86 8.41
CA GLN A 76 -6.79 -18.61 7.69
C GLN A 76 -7.94 -19.08 8.60
N LYS A 77 -7.72 -19.20 9.92
CA LYS A 77 -8.72 -19.71 10.89
C LYS A 77 -9.42 -18.61 11.69
N LYS A 78 -8.91 -17.38 11.66
CA LYS A 78 -9.38 -16.26 12.48
C LYS A 78 -9.75 -15.12 11.55
N ASP A 79 -10.95 -14.55 11.71
CA ASP A 79 -11.46 -13.32 11.05
C ASP A 79 -10.72 -12.90 9.78
N ASN A 80 -11.18 -13.41 8.63
CA ASN A 80 -10.76 -12.91 7.33
C ASN A 80 -11.00 -11.40 7.28
N LEU A 81 -9.95 -10.59 7.10
CA LEU A 81 -10.06 -9.13 6.98
C LEU A 81 -11.12 -8.66 5.95
N PHE A 82 -11.50 -9.53 5.01
CA PHE A 82 -12.57 -9.35 4.04
C PHE A 82 -13.95 -9.83 4.54
N HIS A 83 -14.36 -9.42 5.74
CA HIS A 83 -15.71 -9.70 6.24
C HIS A 83 -16.78 -8.94 5.44
N GLU A 84 -17.92 -9.59 5.21
CA GLU A 84 -19.10 -8.96 4.58
C GLU A 84 -19.61 -7.76 5.38
N GLU A 85 -19.45 -7.76 6.71
CA GLU A 85 -19.81 -6.63 7.59
C GLU A 85 -19.03 -5.34 7.27
N HIS A 86 -17.85 -5.46 6.66
CA HIS A 86 -17.03 -4.32 6.19
C HIS A 86 -17.26 -4.00 4.70
N GLY A 87 -18.33 -4.53 4.10
CA GLY A 87 -18.73 -4.29 2.72
C GLY A 87 -17.98 -5.11 1.68
N TRP A 88 -17.15 -6.08 2.09
CA TRP A 88 -16.43 -6.96 1.18
C TRP A 88 -17.32 -8.08 0.67
N LYS A 89 -17.25 -8.33 -0.64
CA LYS A 89 -17.95 -9.41 -1.34
C LYS A 89 -16.92 -10.27 -2.05
N CYS A 90 -17.13 -11.58 -2.06
CA CYS A 90 -16.30 -12.52 -2.80
C CYS A 90 -17.05 -12.98 -4.04
N SER A 91 -16.46 -12.81 -5.22
CA SER A 91 -17.06 -13.22 -6.49
C SER A 91 -16.04 -13.82 -7.45
N SER A 92 -16.56 -14.43 -8.51
CA SER A 92 -15.78 -14.95 -9.65
C SER A 92 -16.10 -14.12 -10.88
N VAL A 93 -15.07 -13.67 -11.59
CA VAL A 93 -15.22 -12.88 -12.82
C VAL A 93 -14.61 -13.63 -13.99
N SER A 94 -15.35 -13.73 -15.08
CA SER A 94 -14.82 -14.27 -16.35
C SER A 94 -14.52 -13.13 -17.31
N PHE A 95 -13.33 -13.18 -17.92
CA PHE A 95 -12.90 -12.20 -18.92
C PHE A 95 -12.21 -12.89 -20.09
N HIS A 96 -12.32 -12.27 -21.26
CA HIS A 96 -11.67 -12.72 -22.49
C HIS A 96 -10.23 -12.21 -22.54
N LEU A 97 -9.30 -13.11 -22.82
CA LEU A 97 -7.87 -12.82 -22.86
C LEU A 97 -7.39 -12.60 -24.29
N PRO A 98 -6.65 -11.51 -24.57
CA PRO A 98 -5.94 -11.38 -25.83
C PRO A 98 -4.85 -12.45 -25.88
N LYS A 99 -4.89 -13.31 -26.90
CA LYS A 99 -3.86 -14.34 -27.11
C LYS A 99 -2.78 -13.79 -28.05
N GLU A 100 -1.56 -13.71 -27.55
CA GLU A 100 -0.42 -13.25 -28.36
C GLU A 100 -0.29 -14.10 -29.63
N LYS A 101 -0.09 -13.44 -30.79
CA LYS A 101 0.03 -14.05 -32.12
C LYS A 101 -1.25 -14.71 -32.67
N ALA A 102 -2.42 -14.46 -32.07
CA ALA A 102 -3.72 -14.83 -32.64
C ALA A 102 -4.62 -13.60 -32.80
N CYS A 103 -5.24 -13.44 -33.97
CA CYS A 103 -6.28 -12.44 -34.19
C CYS A 103 -7.65 -13.12 -34.16
N PHE A 104 -8.51 -12.62 -33.28
CA PHE A 104 -9.92 -13.01 -33.24
C PHE A 104 -10.76 -11.92 -33.92
N ARG A 105 -11.88 -12.31 -34.53
CA ARG A 105 -12.77 -11.36 -35.21
C ARG A 105 -13.54 -10.48 -34.21
N THR A 106 -13.87 -11.05 -33.06
CA THR A 106 -14.56 -10.37 -31.96
C THR A 106 -13.97 -10.79 -30.62
N GLU A 107 -14.18 -9.99 -29.57
CA GLU A 107 -13.75 -10.32 -28.21
C GLU A 107 -14.38 -11.61 -27.70
N ALA A 108 -15.64 -11.90 -28.07
CA ALA A 108 -16.34 -13.11 -27.68
C ALA A 108 -15.69 -14.41 -28.22
N ASP A 109 -14.96 -14.32 -29.33
CA ASP A 109 -14.24 -15.46 -29.91
C ASP A 109 -12.89 -15.71 -29.22
N ALA A 110 -12.43 -14.79 -28.36
CA ALA A 110 -11.17 -14.93 -27.66
C ALA A 110 -11.31 -15.88 -26.45
N PRO A 111 -10.25 -16.62 -26.10
CA PRO A 111 -10.26 -17.53 -24.95
C PRO A 111 -10.66 -16.79 -23.67
N SER A 112 -11.61 -17.35 -22.92
CA SER A 112 -11.98 -16.82 -21.61
C SER A 112 -11.21 -17.51 -20.49
N ILE A 113 -10.89 -16.73 -19.46
CA ILE A 113 -10.45 -17.25 -18.17
C ILE A 113 -11.51 -16.88 -17.14
N THR A 114 -11.74 -17.74 -16.15
CA THR A 114 -12.52 -17.41 -14.96
C THR A 114 -11.55 -17.30 -13.81
N VAL A 115 -11.64 -16.19 -13.08
CA VAL A 115 -10.83 -15.92 -11.91
C VAL A 115 -11.74 -15.93 -10.70
N ASP A 116 -11.54 -16.95 -9.87
CA ASP A 116 -12.27 -17.13 -8.63
C ASP A 116 -11.58 -16.42 -7.46
N GLY A 117 -12.33 -16.13 -6.40
CA GLY A 117 -11.77 -15.60 -5.16
C GLY A 117 -11.38 -14.12 -5.22
N ILE A 118 -12.09 -13.33 -6.03
CA ILE A 118 -11.91 -11.88 -6.08
C ILE A 118 -12.70 -11.27 -4.93
N TYR A 119 -12.00 -10.60 -4.03
CA TYR A 119 -12.65 -9.79 -2.99
C TYR A 119 -12.82 -8.37 -3.50
N HIS A 120 -14.02 -7.82 -3.41
CA HIS A 120 -14.31 -6.46 -3.87
C HIS A 120 -15.38 -5.78 -3.02
N ARG A 121 -15.41 -4.45 -3.06
CA ARG A 121 -16.46 -3.61 -2.47
C ARG A 121 -17.30 -2.98 -3.57
N ASP A 122 -18.52 -2.58 -3.23
CA ASP A 122 -19.33 -1.76 -4.13
C ASP A 122 -18.69 -0.37 -4.26
N LEU A 123 -18.45 0.08 -5.49
CA LEU A 123 -17.84 1.38 -5.74
C LEU A 123 -18.71 2.51 -5.18
N THR A 124 -20.03 2.38 -5.25
CA THR A 124 -20.96 3.38 -4.73
C THR A 124 -20.91 3.45 -3.20
N ASP A 125 -20.73 2.32 -2.52
CA ASP A 125 -20.58 2.29 -1.06
C ASP A 125 -19.25 2.92 -0.63
N VAL A 126 -18.17 2.70 -1.39
CA VAL A 126 -16.88 3.36 -1.17
C VAL A 126 -17.00 4.88 -1.35
N ILE A 127 -17.71 5.33 -2.39
CA ILE A 127 -17.94 6.77 -2.63
C ILE A 127 -18.76 7.38 -1.50
N LYS A 128 -19.88 6.76 -1.12
CA LYS A 128 -20.72 7.25 -0.01
C LYS A 128 -19.91 7.35 1.29
N SER A 129 -19.22 6.27 1.66
CA SER A 129 -18.41 6.23 2.88
C SER A 129 -17.33 7.31 2.89
N ALA A 130 -16.70 7.60 1.75
CA ALA A 130 -15.69 8.64 1.68
C ALA A 130 -16.29 10.04 1.87
N PHE A 131 -17.44 10.33 1.25
CA PHE A 131 -18.09 11.64 1.33
C PHE A 131 -18.89 11.87 2.64
N GLU A 132 -19.29 10.80 3.33
CA GLU A 132 -19.87 10.86 4.67
C GLU A 132 -18.81 11.11 5.75
N ASP A 133 -17.55 10.75 5.48
CA ASP A 133 -16.45 10.95 6.41
C ASP A 133 -16.01 12.43 6.47
N SER A 134 -16.28 13.05 7.61
CA SER A 134 -15.93 14.45 7.88
C SER A 134 -14.42 14.70 8.00
N GLU A 135 -13.59 13.66 8.14
CA GLU A 135 -12.13 13.80 8.24
C GLU A 135 -11.48 14.09 6.87
N HIS A 136 -12.17 13.78 5.77
CA HIS A 136 -11.65 14.01 4.44
C HIS A 136 -11.97 15.42 3.93
N SER A 137 -10.92 16.19 3.65
CA SER A 137 -11.04 17.50 3.02
C SER A 137 -11.20 17.38 1.51
N PHE A 138 -12.44 17.48 1.02
CA PHE A 138 -12.75 17.48 -0.41
C PHE A 138 -13.02 18.88 -0.98
N HIS A 139 -12.52 19.13 -2.19
CA HIS A 139 -12.90 20.26 -3.02
C HIS A 139 -14.16 19.90 -3.82
N MET A 140 -15.31 20.37 -3.35
CA MET A 140 -16.62 20.09 -3.97
C MET A 140 -16.94 20.98 -5.17
N THR A 141 -16.51 22.24 -5.10
CA THR A 141 -16.69 23.21 -6.19
C THR A 141 -15.37 23.40 -6.94
N PRO A 142 -15.32 23.08 -8.24
CA PRO A 142 -14.11 23.29 -9.03
C PRO A 142 -13.89 24.77 -9.35
N PHE A 143 -12.64 25.14 -9.60
CA PHE A 143 -12.25 26.52 -9.90
C PHE A 143 -11.05 26.56 -10.85
N ILE A 144 -10.87 27.64 -11.59
CA ILE A 144 -9.64 27.85 -12.38
C ILE A 144 -8.62 28.56 -11.49
N GLN A 145 -7.43 28.00 -11.36
CA GLN A 145 -6.34 28.64 -10.64
C GLN A 145 -5.51 29.47 -11.61
N HIS A 146 -5.39 30.78 -11.35
CA HIS A 146 -4.59 31.69 -12.18
C HIS A 146 -3.38 32.21 -11.40
N TRP A 147 -2.23 32.27 -12.05
CA TRP A 147 -1.04 32.95 -11.53
C TRP A 147 -0.85 34.29 -12.23
N LYS A 148 -0.98 35.37 -11.45
CA LYS A 148 -0.70 36.74 -11.90
C LYS A 148 0.78 37.01 -11.77
N ILE A 149 1.50 37.00 -12.90
CA ILE A 149 2.95 37.25 -12.95
C ILE A 149 3.23 38.75 -12.85
N ASN A 150 2.41 39.57 -13.52
CA ASN A 150 2.41 41.03 -13.40
C ASN A 150 1.03 41.59 -13.79
N GLU A 151 0.88 42.93 -13.87
CA GLU A 151 -0.41 43.56 -14.18
C GLU A 151 -0.98 43.20 -15.56
N HIS A 152 -0.15 42.82 -16.51
CA HIS A 152 -0.54 42.55 -17.90
C HIS A 152 -0.44 41.07 -18.27
N HIS A 153 0.11 40.23 -17.39
CA HIS A 153 0.35 38.83 -17.69
C HIS A 153 -0.15 37.94 -16.55
N THR A 154 -1.16 37.15 -16.89
CA THR A 154 -1.77 36.12 -16.05
C THR A 154 -1.80 34.83 -16.84
N VAL A 155 -1.46 33.72 -16.20
CA VAL A 155 -1.45 32.38 -16.80
C VAL A 155 -2.28 31.42 -15.97
N ASP A 156 -2.92 30.47 -16.63
CA ASP A 156 -3.69 29.42 -15.96
C ASP A 156 -2.73 28.36 -15.44
N VAL A 157 -2.99 27.88 -14.22
CA VAL A 157 -2.15 26.93 -13.51
C VAL A 157 -2.86 25.59 -13.44
N PHE A 158 -2.25 24.58 -14.07
CA PHE A 158 -2.69 23.19 -13.99
C PHE A 158 -1.93 22.49 -12.86
N SER A 159 -2.49 22.51 -11.65
CA SER A 159 -1.84 22.00 -10.43
C SER A 159 -2.52 20.77 -9.83
N GLU A 160 -3.85 20.78 -9.81
CA GLU A 160 -4.73 19.83 -9.14
C GLU A 160 -5.91 19.48 -10.05
N SER A 161 -6.40 18.25 -9.96
CA SER A 161 -7.46 17.75 -10.83
C SER A 161 -8.79 18.49 -10.64
N PHE A 162 -9.14 18.85 -9.40
CA PHE A 162 -10.35 19.65 -9.11
C PHE A 162 -10.27 21.09 -9.63
N ALA A 163 -9.09 21.55 -10.06
CA ALA A 163 -8.90 22.86 -10.66
C ALA A 163 -8.76 22.81 -12.19
N SER A 164 -9.03 21.66 -12.80
CA SER A 164 -8.90 21.47 -14.25
C SER A 164 -10.14 21.95 -15.02
N PRO A 165 -10.01 22.36 -16.29
CA PRO A 165 -11.14 22.69 -17.16
C PRO A 165 -12.15 21.54 -17.28
N GLU A 166 -11.66 20.29 -17.33
CA GLU A 166 -12.50 19.09 -17.46
C GLU A 166 -13.39 18.91 -16.23
N MET A 167 -12.87 19.15 -15.02
CA MET A 167 -13.67 19.08 -13.79
C MET A 167 -14.75 20.17 -13.76
N ILE A 168 -14.42 21.37 -14.25
CA ILE A 168 -15.37 22.48 -14.33
C ILE A 168 -16.49 22.16 -15.32
N ASP A 169 -16.16 21.59 -16.47
CA ASP A 169 -17.16 21.23 -17.48
C ASP A 169 -18.04 20.08 -17.00
N ALA A 170 -17.46 19.04 -16.39
CA ALA A 170 -18.23 17.97 -15.74
C ALA A 170 -19.17 18.53 -14.64
N TYR A 171 -18.72 19.51 -13.86
CA TYR A 171 -19.55 20.13 -12.82
C TYR A 171 -20.71 20.92 -13.41
N LYS A 172 -20.50 21.63 -14.54
CA LYS A 172 -21.59 22.29 -15.26
C LYS A 172 -22.58 21.27 -15.84
N GLU A 173 -22.10 20.19 -16.43
CA GLU A 173 -22.94 19.13 -17.00
C GLU A 173 -23.84 18.51 -15.94
N VAL A 174 -23.28 18.11 -14.80
CA VAL A 174 -24.03 17.56 -13.67
C VAL A 174 -25.06 18.56 -13.14
N ASN A 175 -24.69 19.84 -13.04
CA ASN A 175 -25.61 20.89 -12.59
C ASN A 175 -26.64 21.32 -13.66
N ALA A 176 -26.47 20.94 -14.92
CA ALA A 176 -27.46 21.17 -15.98
C ALA A 176 -28.52 20.06 -16.05
N LEU A 177 -28.32 18.93 -15.37
CA LEU A 177 -29.30 17.83 -15.35
C LEU A 177 -30.64 18.29 -14.72
N PRO A 178 -31.78 17.68 -15.09
CA PRO A 178 -33.05 17.93 -14.42
C PRO A 178 -32.95 17.57 -12.94
N GLN A 179 -33.48 18.40 -12.06
CA GLN A 179 -33.64 18.06 -10.64
C GLN A 179 -34.95 17.33 -10.42
N GLU A 180 -34.91 16.30 -9.58
CA GLU A 180 -36.11 15.62 -9.12
C GLU A 180 -36.94 16.56 -8.24
N PRO A 181 -38.29 16.48 -8.28
CA PRO A 181 -39.14 17.34 -7.46
C PRO A 181 -38.83 17.19 -5.95
N GLY A 182 -38.39 18.28 -5.32
CA GLY A 182 -38.06 18.32 -3.89
C GLY A 182 -36.61 17.98 -3.54
N ASP A 183 -35.74 17.77 -4.54
CA ASP A 183 -34.30 17.66 -4.32
C ASP A 183 -33.66 19.05 -4.20
N GLU A 184 -33.21 19.39 -2.99
CA GLU A 184 -32.51 20.65 -2.68
C GLU A 184 -31.00 20.43 -2.41
N LEU A 185 -30.48 19.22 -2.67
CA LEU A 185 -29.09 18.88 -2.36
C LEU A 185 -28.13 19.50 -3.39
N GLU A 186 -26.94 19.86 -2.92
CA GLU A 186 -25.85 20.27 -3.81
C GLU A 186 -25.43 19.09 -4.69
N ARG A 187 -25.31 19.32 -5.99
CA ARG A 187 -24.77 18.34 -6.93
C ARG A 187 -23.30 18.60 -7.16
N VAL A 188 -22.49 17.63 -6.78
CA VAL A 188 -21.03 17.67 -6.88
C VAL A 188 -20.53 16.58 -7.81
N VAL A 189 -19.35 16.79 -8.39
CA VAL A 189 -18.66 15.77 -9.19
C VAL A 189 -17.65 15.07 -8.30
N ALA A 190 -17.78 13.76 -8.16
CA ALA A 190 -16.76 12.91 -7.56
C ALA A 190 -15.79 12.42 -8.64
N GLY A 191 -14.60 13.00 -8.70
CA GLY A 191 -13.55 12.56 -9.60
C GLY A 191 -12.87 11.31 -9.06
N LEU A 192 -12.89 10.23 -9.84
CA LEU A 192 -12.34 8.94 -9.45
C LEU A 192 -11.04 8.68 -10.18
N MET A 193 -9.96 8.39 -9.45
CA MET A 193 -8.70 7.95 -10.05
C MET A 193 -8.39 6.55 -9.54
N VAL A 194 -8.21 5.62 -10.47
CA VAL A 194 -8.07 4.20 -10.16
C VAL A 194 -6.71 3.69 -10.58
N TRP A 195 -6.15 2.79 -9.78
CA TRP A 195 -4.89 2.13 -10.07
C TRP A 195 -5.00 0.64 -9.80
N LEU A 196 -4.16 -0.09 -10.53
CA LEU A 196 -3.92 -1.50 -10.33
C LEU A 196 -2.41 -1.68 -10.41
N ASP A 197 -1.77 -1.95 -9.28
CA ASP A 197 -0.34 -2.26 -9.23
C ASP A 197 -0.10 -3.62 -8.56
N SER A 198 1.08 -4.19 -8.80
CA SER A 198 1.50 -5.43 -8.15
C SER A 198 2.01 -5.09 -6.76
N THR A 199 1.20 -5.27 -5.72
CA THR A 199 1.68 -5.18 -4.33
C THR A 199 1.93 -6.55 -3.75
N HIS A 200 3.02 -6.69 -3.01
CA HIS A 200 3.14 -7.78 -2.05
C HIS A 200 2.18 -7.46 -0.88
N LEU A 201 1.07 -8.17 -0.77
CA LEU A 201 -0.06 -7.79 0.10
C LEU A 201 0.30 -7.87 1.59
N ALA A 202 1.38 -8.57 1.95
CA ALA A 202 1.76 -8.76 3.33
C ALA A 202 3.26 -8.52 3.57
N SER A 203 3.56 -7.89 4.72
CA SER A 203 4.89 -7.93 5.33
C SER A 203 5.29 -9.37 5.71
N PHE A 204 4.31 -10.27 5.81
CA PHE A 204 4.46 -11.70 6.09
C PHE A 204 3.48 -12.48 5.19
N GLY A 205 3.97 -13.15 4.15
CA GLY A 205 3.18 -13.97 3.22
C GLY A 205 3.83 -13.99 1.83
N ASP A 206 3.87 -15.13 1.14
CA ASP A 206 4.29 -15.23 -0.27
C ASP A 206 3.10 -15.04 -1.24
N ALA A 207 1.94 -14.63 -0.72
CA ALA A 207 0.72 -14.46 -1.49
C ALA A 207 0.77 -13.15 -2.29
N LEU A 208 0.85 -13.28 -3.61
CA LEU A 208 0.73 -12.18 -4.55
C LEU A 208 -0.75 -11.93 -4.85
N MET A 209 -1.24 -10.73 -4.52
CA MET A 209 -2.55 -10.23 -4.93
C MET A 209 -2.39 -8.86 -5.56
N TRP A 210 -3.27 -8.54 -6.49
CA TRP A 210 -3.30 -7.27 -7.19
C TRP A 210 -4.39 -6.40 -6.56
N PRO A 211 -4.04 -5.41 -5.72
CA PRO A 211 -5.02 -4.47 -5.21
C PRO A 211 -5.47 -3.54 -6.33
N PHE A 212 -6.78 -3.41 -6.44
CA PHE A 212 -7.42 -2.33 -7.14
C PHE A 212 -7.81 -1.28 -6.10
N TYR A 213 -7.28 -0.07 -6.22
CA TYR A 213 -7.52 1.00 -5.26
C TYR A 213 -7.86 2.31 -5.97
N LEU A 214 -8.48 3.19 -5.20
CA LEU A 214 -9.09 4.44 -5.64
C LEU A 214 -8.58 5.59 -4.78
N PHE A 215 -8.27 6.70 -5.43
CA PHE A 215 -8.19 8.02 -4.79
C PHE A 215 -9.20 8.96 -5.44
N PHE A 216 -9.62 9.97 -4.69
CA PHE A 216 -10.54 10.98 -5.18
C PHE A 216 -9.79 12.19 -5.71
N ALA A 217 -10.06 12.57 -6.96
CA ALA A 217 -9.51 13.74 -7.64
C ALA A 217 -9.94 15.07 -6.99
N ASN A 218 -10.94 15.02 -6.10
CA ASN A 218 -11.41 16.12 -5.27
C ASN A 218 -10.47 16.43 -4.08
N GLN A 219 -9.48 15.58 -3.80
CA GLN A 219 -8.45 15.86 -2.80
C GLN A 219 -7.18 16.38 -3.46
N SER A 220 -6.36 17.11 -2.72
CA SER A 220 -5.05 17.53 -3.22
C SER A 220 -4.07 16.36 -3.27
N LYS A 221 -3.19 16.36 -4.26
CA LYS A 221 -2.07 15.41 -4.34
C LYS A 221 -1.19 15.37 -3.09
N TYR A 222 -1.11 16.47 -2.33
CA TYR A 222 -0.36 16.50 -1.08
C TYR A 222 -1.00 15.62 0.01
N THR A 223 -2.33 15.53 0.03
CA THR A 223 -3.07 14.64 0.92
C THR A 223 -2.85 13.18 0.54
N TRP A 224 -2.90 12.85 -0.76
CA TRP A 224 -2.63 11.49 -1.24
C TRP A 224 -1.22 11.01 -0.88
N CYS A 225 -0.23 11.90 -1.00
CA CYS A 225 1.16 11.60 -0.69
C CYS A 225 1.46 11.49 0.82
N LYS A 226 0.46 11.66 1.70
CA LYS A 226 0.60 11.52 3.15
C LYS A 226 -0.02 10.19 3.60
N PRO A 227 0.78 9.15 3.93
CA PRO A 227 0.24 7.85 4.33
C PRO A 227 -0.72 7.91 5.52
N SER A 228 -0.51 8.84 6.46
CA SER A 228 -1.38 9.04 7.62
C SER A 228 -2.69 9.77 7.32
N ALA A 229 -2.92 10.23 6.09
CA ALA A 229 -4.18 10.86 5.69
C ALA A 229 -5.24 9.85 5.24
N GLN A 230 -4.89 8.55 5.13
CA GLN A 230 -5.81 7.47 4.78
C GLN A 230 -6.64 7.73 3.50
N ALA A 231 -6.08 8.49 2.55
CA ALA A 231 -6.75 8.90 1.32
C ALA A 231 -6.84 7.80 0.25
N CYS A 232 -6.23 6.64 0.49
CA CYS A 232 -6.26 5.48 -0.40
C CYS A 232 -7.41 4.55 -0.02
N HIS A 233 -8.34 4.35 -0.93
CA HIS A 233 -9.49 3.47 -0.70
C HIS A 233 -9.30 2.16 -1.47
N HIS A 234 -9.15 1.05 -0.75
CA HIS A 234 -9.08 -0.28 -1.38
C HIS A 234 -10.43 -0.72 -1.93
N VAL A 235 -10.50 -1.09 -3.20
CA VAL A 235 -11.76 -1.43 -3.86
C VAL A 235 -11.84 -2.93 -4.17
N ALA A 236 -10.76 -3.55 -4.64
CA ALA A 236 -10.71 -4.98 -4.86
C ALA A 236 -9.32 -5.58 -4.61
N TYR A 237 -9.27 -6.88 -4.39
CA TYR A 237 -8.07 -7.69 -4.36
C TYR A 237 -8.23 -8.87 -5.30
N ILE A 238 -7.42 -8.88 -6.35
CA ILE A 238 -7.48 -9.88 -7.40
C ILE A 238 -6.37 -10.91 -7.15
N PRO A 239 -6.68 -12.21 -7.04
CA PRO A 239 -5.65 -13.22 -6.83
C PRO A 239 -4.78 -13.39 -8.08
N THR A 240 -3.52 -13.74 -7.89
CA THR A 240 -2.64 -14.05 -9.01
C THR A 240 -3.10 -15.35 -9.68
N THR A 241 -3.35 -15.27 -10.98
CA THR A 241 -3.73 -16.43 -11.80
C THR A 241 -2.51 -16.99 -12.50
N SER A 242 -2.21 -18.29 -12.29
CA SER A 242 -1.27 -18.99 -13.15
C SER A 242 -2.01 -19.52 -14.38
N CYS A 243 -1.67 -19.02 -15.58
CA CYS A 243 -2.07 -19.68 -16.81
C CYS A 243 -1.21 -20.95 -16.95
N ARG A 244 -1.83 -22.13 -16.84
CA ARG A 244 -1.16 -23.41 -17.14
C ARG A 244 -1.32 -23.77 -18.61
#